data_AF-A0A7S2BB98-F1
#
_entry.id   AF-A0A7S2BB98-F1
#
_cell.length_a   1.000
_cell.length_b   1.000
_cell.length_c   1.000
_cell.angle_alpha   90.00
_cell.angle_beta   90.00
_cell.angle_gamma   90.00
#
_symmetry.space_group_name_H-M   'P 1'
#
loop_
_entity.id
_entity.type
_entity.pdbx_description
1 polymer ?
#
loop_
_entity_poly.entity_id
_entity_poly.type
_entity_poly.pdbx_seq_one_letter_code
_entity_poly.pdbx_strand_id
1 'polypeptide(L)'
;IGTYQVNLLSIYGREDHELYDQWVALTDPSNKDDTGVQGYLKVSLTVLGPGDKQKFHDLEKEYEEAKEKEESGAVSGPDIKPKLHFLVVSVFWAADLPMMESGITGSGTNCYVRVDFAGNPPLKTKKDYVRGRSGLSPEFMEQLWIPVMDPTMSTRIALSLWDHDFFSGDKLVAHTYFDYRDVPQLDKEAGGGG
;
A
#
# COMPACT_ATOMS: atom_id res chain seq x y z
N ILE A 1 14.64 -7.14 -9.63
CA ILE A 1 13.89 -8.41 -9.83
C ILE A 1 12.48 -8.24 -9.28
N GLY A 2 12.27 -7.97 -7.98
CA GLY A 2 10.94 -7.54 -7.52
C GLY A 2 10.79 -7.52 -6.00
N THR A 3 9.67 -6.97 -5.54
CA THR A 3 9.29 -6.80 -4.13
C THR A 3 7.88 -7.35 -3.92
N TYR A 4 7.63 -7.92 -2.74
CA TYR A 4 6.30 -8.27 -2.24
C TYR A 4 6.11 -7.62 -0.86
N GLN A 5 4.93 -7.05 -0.60
CA GLN A 5 4.61 -6.39 0.66
C GLN A 5 3.34 -6.99 1.27
N VAL A 6 3.39 -7.27 2.58
CA VAL A 6 2.29 -7.85 3.34
C VAL A 6 2.21 -7.20 4.73
N ASN A 7 0.99 -7.09 5.26
CA ASN A 7 0.74 -6.56 6.60
C ASN A 7 0.95 -7.66 7.65
N LEU A 8 1.79 -7.42 8.67
CA LEU A 8 2.03 -8.39 9.74
C LEU A 8 0.74 -8.74 10.51
N LEU A 9 -0.15 -7.76 10.73
CA LEU A 9 -1.42 -8.00 11.41
C LEU A 9 -2.36 -8.89 10.59
N SER A 10 -2.27 -8.84 9.26
CA SER A 10 -3.09 -9.73 8.42
C SER A 10 -2.58 -11.16 8.46
N ILE A 11 -1.29 -11.40 8.70
CA ILE A 11 -0.74 -12.74 8.96
C ILE A 11 -1.10 -13.19 10.38
N TYR A 12 -0.90 -12.32 11.37
CA TYR A 12 -1.23 -12.61 12.76
C TYR A 12 -2.71 -12.98 12.96
N GLY A 13 -3.63 -12.37 12.22
CA GLY A 13 -5.05 -12.69 12.29
C GLY A 13 -5.48 -14.02 11.63
N ARG A 14 -4.55 -14.76 11.00
CA ARG A 14 -4.85 -16.05 10.37
C ARG A 14 -4.78 -17.20 11.38
N GLU A 15 -5.34 -18.34 11.00
CA GLU A 15 -5.12 -19.60 11.72
C GLU A 15 -3.61 -19.86 11.85
N ASP A 16 -3.21 -20.35 13.03
CA ASP A 16 -1.81 -20.62 13.42
C ASP A 16 -0.85 -19.41 13.29
N HIS A 17 -1.42 -18.20 13.13
CA HIS A 17 -0.68 -16.96 12.85
C HIS A 17 0.27 -17.06 11.65
N GLU A 18 -0.11 -17.83 10.63
CA GLU A 18 0.77 -18.15 9.51
C GLU A 18 0.16 -17.90 8.12
N LEU A 19 1.06 -17.58 7.21
CA LEU A 19 0.90 -17.65 5.77
C LEU A 19 1.78 -18.82 5.32
N TYR A 20 1.23 -20.02 5.13
CA TYR A 20 2.02 -21.22 4.88
C TYR A 20 1.98 -21.68 3.42
N ASP A 21 3.15 -22.00 2.86
CA ASP A 21 3.32 -22.57 1.51
C ASP A 21 2.65 -21.75 0.38
N GLN A 22 2.69 -20.42 0.49
CA GLN A 22 1.99 -19.52 -0.42
C GLN A 22 2.91 -18.97 -1.50
N TRP A 23 2.47 -19.07 -2.75
CA TRP A 23 3.09 -18.33 -3.84
C TRP A 23 2.71 -16.85 -3.80
N VAL A 24 3.71 -15.98 -3.89
CA VAL A 24 3.56 -14.53 -3.97
C VAL A 24 4.13 -14.01 -5.27
N ALA A 25 3.43 -13.06 -5.89
CA ALA A 25 3.89 -12.36 -7.07
C ALA A 25 4.87 -11.23 -6.69
N LEU A 26 6.01 -11.18 -7.35
CA LEU A 26 7.01 -10.12 -7.19
C LEU A 26 6.77 -9.04 -8.25
N THR A 27 6.71 -7.79 -7.82
CA THR A 27 6.59 -6.61 -8.71
C THR A 27 7.79 -5.71 -8.54
N ASP A 28 8.32 -5.09 -9.58
CA ASP A 28 9.43 -4.13 -9.45
C ASP A 28 8.90 -2.70 -9.28
N PRO A 29 8.91 -2.13 -8.06
CA PRO A 29 8.40 -0.78 -7.85
C PRO A 29 9.37 0.32 -8.29
N SER A 30 10.62 -0.03 -8.64
CA SER A 30 11.69 0.92 -8.94
C SER A 30 11.78 1.27 -10.42
N ASN A 31 11.32 0.38 -11.30
CA ASN A 31 11.27 0.58 -12.73
C ASN A 31 9.85 0.91 -13.19
N LYS A 32 9.64 2.14 -13.68
CA LYS A 32 8.32 2.60 -14.15
C LYS A 32 7.87 1.91 -15.46
N ASP A 33 8.81 1.34 -16.20
CA ASP A 33 8.52 0.62 -17.45
C ASP A 33 8.11 -0.84 -17.19
N ASP A 34 8.40 -1.38 -15.98
CA ASP A 34 8.03 -2.74 -15.60
C ASP A 34 6.57 -2.79 -15.13
N THR A 35 5.68 -3.00 -16.09
CA THR A 35 4.24 -3.16 -15.85
C THR A 35 3.87 -4.64 -15.73
N GLY A 36 4.10 -5.23 -14.55
CA GLY A 36 3.61 -6.58 -14.27
C GLY A 36 4.40 -7.40 -13.27
N VAL A 37 3.98 -8.67 -13.13
CA VAL A 37 4.64 -9.67 -12.29
C VAL A 37 5.97 -10.06 -12.92
N GLN A 38 7.05 -9.84 -12.18
CA GLN A 38 8.42 -10.14 -12.59
C GLN A 38 8.84 -11.57 -12.28
N GLY A 39 8.12 -12.22 -11.37
CA GLY A 39 8.35 -13.60 -10.96
C GLY A 39 7.46 -13.98 -9.80
N TYR A 40 7.53 -15.25 -9.40
CA TYR A 40 6.80 -15.78 -8.26
C TYR A 40 7.79 -16.33 -7.24
N LEU A 41 7.48 -16.16 -5.96
CA LEU A 41 8.25 -16.70 -4.84
C LEU A 41 7.31 -17.51 -3.96
N LYS A 42 7.68 -18.73 -3.60
CA LYS A 42 6.94 -19.52 -2.61
C LYS A 42 7.48 -19.19 -1.22
N VAL A 43 6.62 -18.80 -0.28
CA VAL A 43 7.03 -18.39 1.08
C VAL A 43 6.11 -18.96 2.15
N SER A 44 6.70 -19.21 3.32
CA SER A 44 5.98 -19.43 4.58
C SER A 44 6.38 -18.33 5.57
N LEU A 45 5.40 -17.65 6.19
CA LEU A 45 5.60 -16.58 7.15
C LEU A 45 4.76 -16.87 8.40
N THR A 46 5.36 -16.76 9.59
CA THR A 46 4.63 -16.89 10.87
C THR A 46 4.91 -15.65 11.72
N VAL A 47 3.86 -15.09 12.34
CA VAL A 47 3.96 -13.94 13.23
C VAL A 47 3.52 -14.37 14.63
N LEU A 48 4.38 -14.29 15.64
CA LEU A 48 4.05 -14.75 16.99
C LEU A 48 4.04 -13.60 17.99
N GLY A 49 3.02 -13.56 18.84
CA GLY A 49 2.93 -12.70 20.01
C GLY A 49 3.34 -13.41 21.30
N PRO A 50 3.38 -12.69 22.43
CA PRO A 50 3.72 -13.28 23.72
C PRO A 50 2.74 -14.39 24.13
N GLY A 51 3.25 -15.61 24.32
CA GLY A 51 2.46 -16.77 24.72
C GLY A 51 1.90 -17.60 23.56
N ASP A 52 2.04 -17.13 22.32
CA ASP A 52 1.62 -17.88 21.14
C ASP A 52 2.55 -19.06 20.89
N LYS A 53 1.98 -20.15 20.37
CA LYS A 53 2.72 -21.36 19.99
C LYS A 53 2.82 -21.44 18.49
N GLN A 54 4.03 -21.63 17.99
CA GLN A 54 4.25 -21.90 16.59
C GLN A 54 3.74 -23.29 16.23
N LYS A 55 3.03 -23.40 15.11
CA LYS A 55 2.71 -24.69 14.51
C LYS A 55 3.97 -25.35 13.96
N PHE A 56 4.12 -26.62 14.27
CA PHE A 56 5.24 -27.42 13.78
C PHE A 56 4.88 -28.03 12.43
N HIS A 57 5.72 -27.79 11.43
CA HIS A 57 5.61 -28.37 10.10
C HIS A 57 6.77 -29.35 9.88
N ASP A 58 6.49 -30.47 9.24
CA ASP A 58 7.51 -31.46 8.89
C ASP A 58 8.09 -31.11 7.51
N LEU A 59 9.05 -30.19 7.52
CA LEU A 59 9.62 -29.61 6.30
C LEU A 59 10.26 -30.66 5.38
N GLU A 60 10.77 -31.75 5.95
CA GLU A 60 11.47 -32.78 5.19
C GLU A 60 10.46 -33.64 4.42
N LYS A 61 9.40 -34.08 5.10
CA LYS A 61 8.29 -34.78 4.46
C LYS A 61 7.60 -33.91 3.40
N GLU A 62 7.36 -32.64 3.70
CA GLU A 62 6.68 -31.73 2.77
C GLU A 62 7.53 -31.39 1.55
N TYR A 63 8.86 -31.33 1.71
CA TYR A 63 9.78 -31.16 0.58
C TYR A 63 9.77 -32.39 -0.33
N GLU A 64 9.76 -33.60 0.24
CA GLU A 64 9.63 -34.85 -0.53
C GLU A 64 8.31 -34.88 -1.31
N GLU A 65 7.19 -34.59 -0.66
CA GLU A 65 5.87 -34.52 -1.32
C GLU A 65 5.79 -33.42 -2.40
N ALA A 66 6.45 -32.28 -2.19
CA ALA A 66 6.51 -31.20 -3.17
C ALA A 66 7.33 -31.60 -4.40
N LYS A 67 8.46 -32.29 -4.19
CA LYS A 67 9.33 -32.78 -5.25
C LYS A 67 8.64 -33.86 -6.08
N GLU A 68 7.93 -34.79 -5.44
CA GLU A 68 7.11 -35.79 -6.14
C GLU A 68 6.01 -35.14 -7.01
N LYS A 69 5.36 -34.08 -6.50
CA LYS A 69 4.36 -33.31 -7.27
C LYS A 69 4.98 -32.55 -8.46
N GLU A 70 6.21 -32.04 -8.30
CA GLU A 70 6.95 -31.39 -9.38
C GLU A 70 7.32 -32.39 -10.47
N GLU A 71 7.85 -33.54 -10.09
CA GLU A 71 8.20 -34.64 -10.99
C GLU A 71 6.97 -35.22 -11.71
N SER A 72 5.78 -35.18 -11.07
CA SER A 72 4.52 -35.57 -11.69
C SER A 72 3.89 -34.48 -12.60
N GLY A 73 4.52 -33.31 -12.73
CA GLY A 73 4.00 -32.18 -13.52
C GLY A 73 2.78 -31.48 -12.92
N ALA A 74 2.53 -31.68 -11.61
CA ALA A 74 1.38 -31.13 -10.89
C ALA A 74 1.67 -29.79 -10.21
N VAL A 75 2.88 -29.23 -10.38
CA VAL A 75 3.22 -27.88 -9.92
C VAL A 75 2.73 -26.88 -10.95
N SER A 76 1.43 -26.61 -10.92
CA SER A 76 0.90 -25.37 -11.47
C SER A 76 1.29 -24.23 -10.55
N GLY A 77 1.93 -23.20 -11.09
CA GLY A 77 1.99 -21.90 -10.42
C GLY A 77 0.57 -21.44 -10.07
N PRO A 78 0.41 -20.53 -9.09
CA PRO A 78 -0.92 -20.09 -8.67
C PRO A 78 -1.68 -19.54 -9.89
N ASP A 79 -2.86 -20.06 -10.19
CA ASP A 79 -3.74 -19.56 -11.27
C ASP A 79 -4.46 -18.27 -10.86
N ILE A 80 -3.84 -17.49 -9.97
CA ILE A 80 -4.30 -16.17 -9.58
C ILE A 80 -3.76 -15.23 -10.65
N LYS A 81 -4.57 -14.92 -11.65
CA LYS A 81 -4.26 -13.87 -12.64
C LYS A 81 -4.57 -12.52 -12.00
N PRO A 82 -3.57 -11.76 -11.52
CA PRO A 82 -3.86 -10.48 -10.90
C PRO A 82 -4.43 -9.52 -11.94
N LYS A 83 -5.49 -8.80 -11.57
CA LYS A 83 -6.14 -7.79 -12.40
C LYS A 83 -5.66 -6.41 -11.98
N LEU A 84 -5.34 -5.55 -12.95
CA LEU A 84 -4.99 -4.17 -12.68
C LEU A 84 -6.26 -3.37 -12.34
N HIS A 85 -6.35 -2.90 -11.10
CA HIS A 85 -7.32 -1.92 -10.63
C HIS A 85 -6.63 -0.58 -10.35
N PHE A 86 -7.42 0.49 -10.21
CA PHE A 86 -6.92 1.79 -9.74
C PHE A 86 -7.60 2.14 -8.43
N LEU A 87 -6.80 2.30 -7.37
CA LEU A 87 -7.24 2.96 -6.15
C LEU A 87 -7.26 4.48 -6.42
N VAL A 88 -8.44 5.07 -6.42
CA VAL A 88 -8.62 6.51 -6.64
C VAL A 88 -8.81 7.20 -5.30
N VAL A 89 -7.85 8.06 -4.92
CA VAL A 89 -7.94 8.89 -3.72
C VAL A 89 -8.23 10.32 -4.13
N SER A 90 -9.43 10.81 -3.81
CA SER A 90 -9.82 12.20 -4.03
C SER A 90 -9.50 13.05 -2.81
N VAL A 91 -8.64 14.05 -2.98
CA VAL A 91 -8.19 14.97 -1.93
C VAL A 91 -8.78 16.35 -2.21
N PHE A 92 -9.65 16.82 -1.33
CA PHE A 92 -10.39 18.07 -1.55
C PHE A 92 -9.72 19.27 -0.88
N TRP A 93 -9.78 19.36 0.44
CA TRP A 93 -9.17 20.45 1.22
C TRP A 93 -8.77 19.94 2.61
N ALA A 94 -7.93 20.70 3.30
CA ALA A 94 -7.76 20.60 4.75
C ALA A 94 -8.27 21.89 5.41
N ALA A 95 -8.58 21.82 6.70
CA ALA A 95 -9.09 22.95 7.45
C ALA A 95 -8.34 23.09 8.77
N ASP A 96 -8.28 24.33 9.27
CA ASP A 96 -7.75 24.68 10.59
C ASP A 96 -6.32 24.19 10.89
N LEU A 97 -5.46 24.17 9.87
CA LEU A 97 -4.06 23.79 10.06
C LEU A 97 -3.31 24.88 10.85
N PRO A 98 -2.37 24.48 11.73
CA PRO A 98 -1.46 25.42 12.37
C PRO A 98 -0.49 26.02 11.35
N MET A 99 0.07 27.18 11.67
CA MET A 99 1.21 27.74 10.95
C MET A 99 2.45 26.88 11.19
N MET A 100 2.98 26.28 10.13
CA MET A 100 4.15 25.40 10.19
C MET A 100 5.46 26.11 9.81
N GLU A 101 5.37 27.11 8.93
CA GLU A 101 6.49 27.95 8.53
C GLU A 101 6.41 29.33 9.18
N SER A 102 7.50 29.73 9.84
CA SER A 102 7.67 31.07 10.41
C SER A 102 9.05 31.59 10.08
N GLY A 103 9.14 32.53 9.14
CA GLY A 103 10.41 33.14 8.75
C GLY A 103 10.27 34.47 8.02
N ILE A 104 11.40 35.02 7.59
CA ILE A 104 11.47 36.29 6.84
C ILE A 104 10.72 36.19 5.49
N THR A 105 10.68 34.99 4.91
CA THR A 105 10.06 34.68 3.62
C THR A 105 8.54 34.51 3.69
N GLY A 106 7.95 34.43 4.88
CA GLY A 106 6.50 34.29 5.07
C GLY A 106 6.12 33.63 6.39
N SER A 107 4.85 33.83 6.78
CA SER A 107 4.18 33.06 7.83
C SER A 107 3.00 32.34 7.21
N GLY A 108 3.01 31.01 7.27
CA GLY A 108 2.02 30.18 6.60
C GLY A 108 2.31 28.69 6.71
N THR A 109 1.64 27.92 5.87
CA THR A 109 1.81 26.46 5.77
C THR A 109 1.82 26.09 4.30
N ASN A 110 2.81 25.31 3.88
CA ASN A 110 3.05 24.91 2.49
C ASN A 110 2.84 23.42 2.34
N CYS A 111 1.59 22.97 2.30
CA CYS A 111 1.32 21.56 2.50
C CYS A 111 0.98 20.77 1.23
N TYR A 112 1.17 19.46 1.30
CA TYR A 112 0.72 18.51 0.28
C TYR A 112 0.30 17.20 0.95
N VAL A 113 -0.60 16.47 0.30
CA VAL A 113 -1.00 15.12 0.72
C VAL A 113 -0.21 14.09 -0.04
N ARG A 114 0.28 13.07 0.68
CA ARG A 114 0.99 11.90 0.16
C ARG A 114 0.19 10.64 0.45
N VAL A 115 0.12 9.75 -0.53
CA VAL A 115 -0.50 8.44 -0.40
C VAL A 115 0.51 7.35 -0.74
N ASP A 116 0.63 6.37 0.16
CA ASP A 116 1.48 5.20 0.02
C ASP A 116 0.62 3.93 0.08
N PHE A 117 0.71 3.09 -0.96
CA PHE A 117 -0.05 1.84 -1.00
C PHE A 117 0.58 0.79 -1.93
N ALA A 118 0.53 -0.47 -1.50
CA ALA A 118 0.89 -1.66 -2.30
C ALA A 118 2.28 -1.60 -2.97
N GLY A 119 3.28 -1.03 -2.29
CA GLY A 119 4.64 -0.91 -2.80
C GLY A 119 4.82 0.09 -3.95
N ASN A 120 3.76 0.79 -4.37
CA ASN A 120 3.88 1.83 -5.40
C ASN A 120 4.78 2.98 -4.94
N PRO A 121 5.46 3.66 -5.87
CA PRO A 121 6.05 4.97 -5.59
C PRO A 121 5.00 5.90 -4.98
N PRO A 122 5.33 6.64 -3.90
CA PRO A 122 4.37 7.48 -3.22
C PRO A 122 3.79 8.54 -4.16
N LEU A 123 2.47 8.62 -4.27
CA LEU A 123 1.81 9.69 -5.01
C LEU A 123 1.59 10.89 -4.11
N LYS A 124 1.70 12.09 -4.67
CA LYS A 124 1.57 13.36 -3.95
C LYS A 124 0.65 14.30 -4.72
N THR A 125 -0.17 15.06 -4.01
CA THR A 125 -0.86 16.22 -4.60
C THR A 125 0.15 17.32 -4.93
N LYS A 126 -0.29 18.34 -5.65
CA LYS A 126 0.46 19.60 -5.65
C LYS A 126 0.49 20.19 -4.25
N LYS A 127 1.49 21.04 -4.06
CA LYS A 127 1.67 21.83 -2.84
C LYS A 127 0.75 23.03 -2.90
N ASP A 128 0.09 23.32 -1.80
CA ASP A 128 -0.68 24.55 -1.62
C ASP A 128 -0.14 25.35 -0.43
N TYR A 129 0.16 26.63 -0.69
CA TYR A 129 0.74 27.53 0.30
C TYR A 129 -0.27 28.56 0.76
N VAL A 130 -0.68 28.44 2.01
CA VAL A 130 -1.63 29.36 2.64
C VAL A 130 -0.90 30.23 3.65
N ARG A 131 -0.98 31.56 3.46
CA ARG A 131 -0.39 32.54 4.38
C ARG A 131 -1.33 32.79 5.56
N GLY A 132 -0.75 32.93 6.74
CA GLY A 132 -1.46 33.32 7.97
C GLY A 132 -0.86 32.68 9.21
N ARG A 133 -1.49 32.91 10.36
CA ARG A 133 -1.01 32.45 11.68
C ARG A 133 -1.82 31.30 12.28
N SER A 134 -3.07 31.14 11.87
CA SER A 134 -4.00 30.12 12.38
C SER A 134 -5.16 29.93 11.39
N GLY A 135 -5.85 28.80 11.47
CA GLY A 135 -7.05 28.57 10.66
C GLY A 135 -6.75 28.34 9.18
N LEU A 136 -5.56 27.82 8.86
CA LEU A 136 -5.10 27.72 7.47
C LEU A 136 -5.80 26.55 6.77
N SER A 137 -6.48 26.85 5.66
CA SER A 137 -7.33 25.90 4.95
C SER A 137 -6.87 25.75 3.49
N PRO A 138 -5.89 24.88 3.21
CA PRO A 138 -5.38 24.63 1.88
C PRO A 138 -6.36 23.81 1.04
N GLU A 139 -6.41 24.12 -0.25
CA GLU A 139 -7.30 23.46 -1.22
C GLU A 139 -6.46 22.70 -2.27
N PHE A 140 -6.74 21.41 -2.41
CA PHE A 140 -6.03 20.54 -3.36
C PHE A 140 -6.90 20.25 -4.58
N MET A 141 -8.14 19.78 -4.35
CA MET A 141 -9.08 19.39 -5.42
C MET A 141 -8.46 18.46 -6.47
N GLU A 142 -7.70 17.46 -6.00
CA GLU A 142 -6.92 16.55 -6.85
C GLU A 142 -7.31 15.09 -6.63
N GLN A 143 -7.14 14.28 -7.68
CA GLN A 143 -7.29 12.82 -7.60
C GLN A 143 -5.95 12.15 -7.85
N LEU A 144 -5.58 11.24 -6.94
CA LEU A 144 -4.41 10.40 -7.07
C LEU A 144 -4.84 9.00 -7.47
N TRP A 145 -4.35 8.51 -8.61
CA TRP A 145 -4.72 7.24 -9.21
C TRP A 145 -3.57 6.24 -9.03
N ILE A 146 -3.73 5.32 -8.08
CA ILE A 146 -2.68 4.37 -7.70
C ILE A 146 -2.99 3.04 -8.39
N PRO A 147 -2.11 2.52 -9.26
CA PRO A 147 -2.30 1.20 -9.86
C PRO A 147 -2.12 0.10 -8.79
N VAL A 148 -3.04 -0.85 -8.74
CA VAL A 148 -3.05 -1.94 -7.77
C VAL A 148 -3.32 -3.24 -8.52
N MET A 149 -2.46 -4.24 -8.30
CA MET A 149 -2.69 -5.59 -8.80
C MET A 149 -3.54 -6.35 -7.78
N ASP A 150 -4.81 -6.62 -8.11
CA ASP A 150 -5.77 -7.32 -7.25
C ASP A 150 -5.90 -8.81 -7.63
N PRO A 151 -5.94 -9.76 -6.68
CA PRO A 151 -5.92 -9.58 -5.24
C PRO A 151 -4.54 -9.10 -4.74
N THR A 152 -4.54 -8.05 -3.91
CA THR A 152 -3.34 -7.60 -3.20
C THR A 152 -3.39 -8.01 -1.74
N MET A 153 -2.24 -8.38 -1.19
CA MET A 153 -2.07 -8.68 0.24
C MET A 153 -1.78 -7.42 1.07
N SER A 154 -1.61 -6.28 0.40
CA SER A 154 -1.49 -4.98 1.04
C SER A 154 -2.87 -4.47 1.44
N THR A 155 -3.12 -4.41 2.74
CA THR A 155 -4.40 -3.91 3.27
C THR A 155 -4.35 -2.48 3.76
N ARG A 156 -3.16 -1.92 4.02
CA ARG A 156 -3.02 -0.62 4.67
C ARG A 156 -2.72 0.48 3.66
N ILE A 157 -3.71 1.31 3.35
CA ILE A 157 -3.53 2.57 2.63
C ILE A 157 -3.04 3.60 3.64
N ALA A 158 -1.87 4.19 3.41
CA ALA A 158 -1.34 5.25 4.27
C ALA A 158 -1.55 6.60 3.60
N LEU A 159 -2.21 7.52 4.30
CA LEU A 159 -2.44 8.89 3.87
C LEU A 159 -1.73 9.82 4.85
N SER A 160 -0.91 10.75 4.35
CA SER A 160 -0.14 11.66 5.18
C SER A 160 -0.13 13.08 4.63
N LEU A 161 -0.27 14.06 5.51
CA LEU A 161 -0.18 15.47 5.21
C LEU A 161 1.20 15.98 5.63
N TRP A 162 1.89 16.64 4.71
CA TRP A 162 3.24 17.13 4.89
C TRP A 162 3.30 18.64 4.67
N ASP A 163 4.15 19.32 5.42
CA ASP A 163 4.54 20.70 5.19
C ASP A 163 5.90 20.70 4.49
N HIS A 164 5.96 21.36 3.34
CA HIS A 164 7.14 21.44 2.48
C HIS A 164 7.96 22.67 2.82
N ASP A 165 9.14 22.44 3.40
CA ASP A 165 10.13 23.46 3.69
C ASP A 165 11.35 23.26 2.78
N PHE A 166 11.76 24.34 2.10
CA PHE A 166 12.90 24.32 1.18
C PHE A 166 14.24 24.06 1.86
N PHE A 167 14.38 24.41 3.15
CA PHE A 167 15.67 24.38 3.85
C PHE A 167 15.74 23.31 4.92
N SER A 168 14.66 23.08 5.66
CA SER A 168 14.66 22.13 6.78
C SER A 168 14.14 20.73 6.44
N GLY A 169 13.69 20.54 5.19
CA GLY A 169 13.08 19.29 4.73
C GLY A 169 11.61 19.20 5.13
N ASP A 170 10.88 18.31 4.45
CA ASP A 170 9.44 18.19 4.63
C ASP A 170 9.09 17.62 6.02
N LYS A 171 8.17 18.29 6.73
CA LYS A 171 7.72 17.90 8.06
C LYS A 171 6.36 17.22 7.99
N LEU A 172 6.23 16.10 8.69
CA LEU A 172 4.94 15.42 8.81
C LEU A 172 4.01 16.25 9.70
N VAL A 173 2.84 16.62 9.17
CA VAL A 173 1.81 17.35 9.91
C VAL A 173 0.83 16.37 10.55
N ALA A 174 0.33 15.43 9.75
CA ALA A 174 -0.64 14.43 10.18
C ALA A 174 -0.56 13.17 9.32
N HIS A 175 -1.04 12.05 9.84
CA HIS A 175 -1.18 10.83 9.07
C HIS A 175 -2.41 10.03 9.53
N THR A 176 -2.95 9.23 8.63
CA THR A 176 -4.05 8.30 8.90
C THR A 176 -3.91 7.07 8.02
N TYR A 177 -4.68 6.03 8.33
CA TYR A 177 -4.67 4.77 7.61
C TYR A 177 -6.10 4.33 7.31
N PHE A 178 -6.28 3.74 6.13
CA PHE A 178 -7.53 3.11 5.72
C PHE A 178 -7.25 1.66 5.35
N ASP A 179 -8.23 0.78 5.61
CA ASP A 179 -8.16 -0.60 5.13
C ASP A 179 -8.62 -0.66 3.66
N TYR A 180 -7.80 -1.23 2.80
CA TYR A 180 -8.11 -1.42 1.38
C TYR A 180 -9.34 -2.31 1.19
N ARG A 181 -9.61 -3.23 2.11
CA ARG A 181 -10.78 -4.12 2.06
C ARG A 181 -12.10 -3.38 2.26
N ASP A 182 -12.05 -2.22 2.90
CA ASP A 182 -13.22 -1.37 3.12
C ASP A 182 -13.47 -0.40 1.95
N VAL A 183 -12.58 -0.39 0.95
CA VAL A 183 -12.73 0.49 -0.23
C VAL A 183 -13.80 -0.10 -1.16
N PRO A 184 -14.87 0.66 -1.48
CA PRO A 184 -15.91 0.18 -2.39
C PRO A 184 -15.34 0.01 -3.80
N GLN A 185 -15.67 -1.11 -4.44
CA GLN A 185 -15.36 -1.33 -5.85
C GLN A 185 -16.41 -0.66 -6.72
N LEU A 186 -15.96 0.19 -7.64
CA LEU A 186 -16.81 0.81 -8.65
C LEU A 186 -16.74 -0.03 -9.91
N ASP A 187 -17.65 -0.98 -10.07
CA ASP A 187 -17.78 -1.72 -11.32
C ASP A 187 -18.37 -0.81 -12.41
N LYS A 188 -17.78 -0.85 -13.61
CA LYS A 188 -18.17 -0.02 -14.76
C LYS A 188 -19.57 -0.31 -15.35
N GLU A 189 -20.41 -1.12 -14.71
CA GLU A 189 -21.72 -1.50 -15.26
C GLU A 189 -22.86 -0.48 -15.01
N ALA A 190 -22.63 0.65 -14.35
CA ALA A 190 -23.67 1.65 -14.08
C ALA A 190 -23.68 2.86 -15.04
N GLY A 191 -23.38 2.66 -16.33
CA GLY A 191 -23.23 3.74 -17.32
C GLY A 191 -24.02 3.60 -18.62
N GLY A 192 -25.03 2.72 -18.67
CA GLY A 192 -25.85 2.50 -19.86
C GLY A 192 -27.34 2.43 -19.51
N GLY A 193 -28.00 3.58 -19.39
CA GLY A 193 -29.46 3.65 -19.33
C GLY A 193 -29.98 4.88 -18.62
N GLY A 194 -30.55 5.81 -19.38
CA GLY A 194 -31.31 6.97 -18.89
C GLY A 194 -31.02 8.25 -19.63
#